data_AF-A0A0B8QBT1-F1
#
_entry.id   AF-A0A0B8QBT1-F1
#
_cell.length_a   1.000
_cell.length_b   1.000
_cell.length_c   1.000
_cell.angle_alpha   90.00
_cell.angle_beta   90.00
_cell.angle_gamma   90.00
#
_symmetry.space_group_name_H-M   'P 1'
#
loop_
_entity.id
_entity.type
_entity.pdbx_description
1 polymer ?
#
loop_
_entity_poly.entity_id
_entity_poly.type
_entity_poly.pdbx_seq_one_letter_code
_entity_poly.pdbx_strand_id
1 'polypeptide(L)' 'MSNNTLFETLNPPQRLLMGPGPINAYPRVHQALSTALIGQYDPVMTGT' A
#
# COMPACT_ATOMS: atom_id res chain seq x y z
N MET A 1 30.83 9.14 13.57
CA MET A 1 30.27 7.85 13.12
C MET A 1 28.98 8.13 12.39
N SER A 2 29.02 8.20 11.06
CA SER A 2 27.85 8.46 10.21
C SER A 2 27.07 7.16 10.00
N ASN A 3 26.06 6.93 10.82
CA ASN A 3 25.19 5.77 10.72
C ASN A 3 24.32 5.91 9.46
N ASN A 4 24.71 5.17 8.42
CA ASN A 4 24.05 5.15 7.13
C ASN A 4 22.75 4.34 7.24
N THR A 5 21.67 4.98 7.67
CA THR A 5 20.31 4.42 7.77
C THR A 5 19.68 4.27 6.40
N LEU A 6 20.29 3.47 5.51
CA LEU A 6 19.79 3.31 4.15
C LEU A 6 18.42 2.61 4.09
N PHE A 7 18.05 1.85 5.12
CA PHE A 7 16.83 1.04 5.14
C PHE A 7 16.15 1.11 6.52
N GLU A 8 15.27 2.09 6.70
CA GLU A 8 14.32 2.13 7.83
C GLU A 8 12.99 1.50 7.41
N THR A 9 12.20 1.01 8.38
CA THR A 9 10.82 0.58 8.14
C THR A 9 10.00 1.74 7.57
N LEU A 10 9.14 1.44 6.59
CA LEU A 10 8.24 2.43 5.99
C LEU A 10 7.26 2.99 7.04
N ASN A 11 7.52 4.21 7.52
CA ASN A 11 6.70 4.90 8.52
C ASN A 11 6.35 6.34 8.08
N PRO A 12 5.43 6.51 7.10
CA PRO A 12 5.05 7.83 6.62
C PRO A 12 4.21 8.58 7.67
N PRO A 13 4.36 9.91 7.79
CA PRO A 13 3.55 10.70 8.70
C PRO A 13 2.09 10.76 8.24
N GLN A 14 1.15 10.74 9.18
CA GLN A 14 -0.27 10.88 8.89
C GLN A 14 -0.57 12.30 8.37
N ARG A 15 -1.19 12.40 7.19
CA ARG A 15 -1.57 13.69 6.57
C ARG A 15 -3.04 13.69 6.23
N LEU A 16 -3.68 14.85 6.30
CA LEU A 16 -5.03 15.06 5.76
C LEU A 16 -4.90 15.71 4.38
N LEU A 17 -5.00 14.91 3.32
CA LEU A 17 -4.81 15.37 1.94
C LEU A 17 -6.15 15.85 1.36
N MET A 18 -6.32 17.17 1.24
CA MET A 18 -7.53 17.84 0.70
C MET A 18 -7.28 18.58 -0.63
N GLY A 19 -6.15 18.32 -1.28
CA GLY A 19 -5.80 18.92 -2.58
C GLY A 19 -6.45 18.21 -3.77
N PRO A 20 -6.14 18.62 -5.01
CA PRO A 20 -6.70 18.06 -6.25
C PRO A 20 -6.25 16.61 -6.57
N GLY A 21 -5.45 15.99 -5.69
CA GLY A 21 -4.99 14.60 -5.81
C GLY A 21 -3.47 14.49 -5.89
N PRO A 22 -2.86 13.41 -5.35
CA PRO A 22 -3.48 12.26 -4.66
C PRO A 22 -4.00 12.60 -3.25
N ILE A 23 -5.04 11.88 -2.81
CA ILE A 23 -5.66 12.00 -1.48
C ILE A 23 -5.51 10.70 -0.69
N ASN A 24 -5.90 10.73 0.59
CA ASN A 24 -5.87 9.55 1.45
C ASN A 24 -6.82 8.46 0.92
N ALA A 25 -6.34 7.23 0.84
CA ALA A 25 -7.19 6.07 0.61
C ALA A 25 -7.89 5.63 1.90
N TYR A 26 -9.02 4.95 1.76
CA TYR A 26 -9.72 4.39 2.92
C TYR A 26 -8.93 3.22 3.53
N PRO A 27 -9.00 3.01 4.86
CA PRO A 27 -8.29 1.90 5.53
C PRO A 27 -8.56 0.51 4.93
N ARG A 28 -9.79 0.28 4.42
CA ARG A 28 -10.18 -0.98 3.78
C ARG A 28 -9.37 -1.27 2.51
N VAL A 29 -8.98 -0.23 1.76
CA VAL A 29 -8.15 -0.39 0.55
C VAL A 29 -6.73 -0.80 0.95
N HIS A 30 -6.16 -0.17 1.97
CA HIS A 30 -4.84 -0.55 2.48
C HIS A 30 -4.79 -1.99 3.03
N GLN A 31 -5.86 -2.41 3.71
CA GLN A 31 -6.01 -3.80 4.17
C GLN A 31 -6.07 -4.77 3.00
N ALA A 32 -6.87 -4.47 1.97
CA ALA A 32 -6.96 -5.30 0.77
C ALA A 32 -5.63 -5.38 0.01
N LEU A 33 -4.85 -4.30 -0.07
CA LEU A 33 -3.53 -4.32 -0.72
C LEU A 33 -2.48 -5.15 0.04
N SER A 34 -2.70 -5.39 1.32
CA SER A 34 -1.78 -6.18 2.16
C SER A 34 -2.07 -7.69 2.07
N THR A 35 -3.07 -8.12 1.30
CA THR A 35 -3.40 -9.54 1.14
C THR A 35 -2.42 -10.24 0.20
N ALA A 36 -2.31 -11.56 0.33
CA ALA A 36 -1.50 -12.37 -0.58
C ALA A 36 -1.98 -12.26 -2.03
N LEU A 37 -1.04 -12.35 -2.96
CA LEU A 37 -1.32 -12.36 -4.39
C LEU A 37 -1.92 -13.71 -4.82
N ILE A 38 -2.73 -13.68 -5.87
CA ILE A 38 -3.29 -14.87 -6.54
C ILE A 38 -2.61 -15.08 -7.90
N GLY A 39 -2.68 -16.30 -8.40
CA GLY A 39 -2.11 -16.64 -9.71
C GLY A 39 -2.81 -15.92 -10.86
N GLN A 40 -2.08 -15.63 -11.93
CA GLN A 40 -2.61 -14.93 -13.12
C GLN A 40 -3.79 -15.67 -13.78
N TYR A 41 -3.82 -17.01 -13.71
CA TYR A 41 -4.86 -17.87 -14.28
C TYR A 41 -5.73 -18.52 -13.20
N ASP A 42 -5.73 -17.99 -11.98
CA ASP A 42 -6.63 -18.46 -10.93
C ASP A 42 -8.09 -18.15 -11.33
N PRO A 43 -9.04 -19.09 -11.18
CA PRO A 43 -10.47 -18.82 -11.34
C PRO A 43 -10.96 -17.60 -10.57
N VAL A 44 -10.43 -17.34 -9.36
CA VAL A 44 -10.74 -16.16 -8.55
C VAL A 44 -10.29 -14.86 -9.22
N MET A 45 -9.20 -14.89 -10.00
CA MET A 45 -8.71 -13.75 -10.79
C MET A 45 -9.47 -13.60 -12.12
N THR A 46 -9.79 -14.71 -12.78
CA THR A 46 -10.32 -14.72 -14.15
C THR A 46 -11.86 -14.63 -14.19
N GLY A 47 -12.54 -14.93 -13.09
CA GLY A 47 -14.00 -14.84 -12.96
C GLY A 47 -14.76 -15.96 -13.68
N THR A 48 -14.10 -17.08 -13.96
CA THR A 48 -14.67 -18.29 -14.59
C THR A 48 -14.85 -19.39 -13.57
#